data_AF-A0A0P1GLR7-F1
#
_entry.id   AF-A0A0P1GLR7-F1
#
_cell.length_a   1.000
_cell.length_b   1.000
_cell.length_c   1.000
_cell.angle_alpha   90.00
_cell.angle_beta   90.00
_cell.angle_gamma   90.00
#
_symmetry.space_group_name_H-M   'P 1'
#
loop_
_entity.id
_entity.type
_entity.pdbx_description
1 polymer ?
#
loop_
_entity_poly.entity_id
_entity_poly.type
_entity_poly.pdbx_seq_one_letter_code
_entity_poly.pdbx_strand_id
1 'polypeptide(L)'
;MIGGMRSSLLCVLTLVPVISHAGCQPAETLALSCTLSNGGQLALCWTPQQARLAYDKAPEVPAEVGVPLGDVTGLTSSDWASSTLISVGASYEVYLSGQIAGLNLIRDGGSPTSYICATGTVTGSLANLNEAAIYAPSSKED
;
A
#
# COMPACT_ATOMS: atom_id res chain seq x y z
N MET A 1 -3.30 32.90 53.33
CA MET A 1 -3.86 32.17 52.17
C MET A 1 -2.77 32.08 51.12
N ILE A 2 -2.12 30.93 51.00
CA ILE A 2 -0.96 30.72 50.11
C ILE A 2 -1.49 30.30 48.74
N GLY A 3 -1.17 31.11 47.72
CA GLY A 3 -1.63 30.95 46.34
C GLY A 3 -1.07 29.70 45.66
N GLY A 4 -1.91 29.08 44.83
CA GLY A 4 -1.69 27.78 44.22
C GLY A 4 -0.52 27.73 43.23
N MET A 5 0.26 26.65 43.33
CA MET A 5 1.20 26.24 42.30
C MET A 5 0.43 25.68 41.11
N ARG A 6 0.46 26.39 39.98
CA ARG A 6 0.02 25.89 38.68
C ARG A 6 1.01 24.82 38.22
N SER A 7 0.63 23.56 38.36
CA SER A 7 1.37 22.42 37.81
C SER A 7 1.09 22.33 36.31
N SER A 8 1.94 22.93 35.49
CA SER A 8 1.90 22.76 34.03
C SER A 8 2.49 21.39 33.68
N LEU A 9 1.63 20.39 33.50
CA LEU A 9 2.00 19.11 32.89
C LEU A 9 2.26 19.32 31.40
N LEU A 10 3.51 19.58 31.05
CA LEU A 10 4.01 19.48 29.67
C LEU A 10 4.05 18.01 29.29
N CYS A 11 2.99 17.51 28.66
CA CYS A 11 3.04 16.24 27.93
C CYS A 11 3.97 16.42 26.73
N VAL A 12 5.22 16.00 26.89
CA VAL A 12 6.16 15.82 25.79
C VAL A 12 5.65 14.63 24.98
N LEU A 13 4.96 14.89 23.87
CA LEU A 13 4.66 13.91 22.84
C LEU A 13 6.00 13.46 22.23
N THR A 14 6.58 12.40 22.77
CA THR A 14 7.69 11.71 22.12
C THR A 14 7.15 11.11 20.83
N LEU A 15 7.45 11.74 19.70
CA LEU A 15 7.31 11.17 18.37
C LEU A 15 8.19 9.92 18.31
N VAL A 16 7.63 8.77 18.65
CA VAL A 16 8.23 7.48 18.32
C VAL A 16 8.22 7.42 16.80
N PRO A 17 9.38 7.32 16.13
CA PRO A 17 9.39 7.07 14.70
C PRO A 17 8.74 5.70 14.49
N VAL A 18 7.47 5.71 14.07
CA VAL A 18 6.82 4.50 13.58
C VAL A 18 7.60 4.15 12.33
N ILE A 19 8.48 3.16 12.44
CA ILE A 19 9.15 2.57 11.29
C ILE A 19 8.02 1.87 10.51
N SER A 20 7.40 2.62 9.60
CA SER A 20 6.30 2.12 8.79
C SER A 20 6.87 1.10 7.80
N HIS A 21 6.56 -0.17 8.03
CA HIS A 21 6.99 -1.27 7.17
C HIS A 21 6.48 -1.11 5.73
N ALA A 22 5.37 -0.41 5.54
CA ALA A 22 4.79 -0.11 4.25
C ALA A 22 5.26 1.24 3.67
N GLY A 23 6.47 1.71 3.98
CA GLY A 23 7.05 2.87 3.29
C GLY A 23 7.63 2.49 1.92
N CYS A 24 7.64 3.42 0.96
CA CYS A 24 8.47 3.26 -0.23
C CYS A 24 9.96 3.41 0.12
N GLN A 25 10.79 2.62 -0.54
CA GLN A 25 12.25 2.70 -0.42
C GLN A 25 12.77 3.95 -1.18
N PRO A 26 13.99 4.45 -0.90
CA PRO A 26 14.49 5.72 -1.44
C PRO A 26 14.53 5.83 -2.98
N ALA A 27 14.53 4.72 -3.71
CA ALA A 27 14.53 4.69 -5.17
C ALA A 27 13.15 4.37 -5.79
N GLU A 28 12.14 4.13 -4.95
CA GLU A 28 10.80 3.78 -5.40
C GLU A 28 9.90 5.00 -5.50
N THR A 29 9.00 4.96 -6.48
CA THR A 29 7.89 5.89 -6.62
C THR A 29 6.66 5.33 -5.93
N LEU A 30 6.01 6.13 -5.10
CA LEU A 30 4.73 5.77 -4.50
C LEU A 30 3.63 5.76 -5.58
N ALA A 31 2.94 4.63 -5.74
CA ALA A 31 1.70 4.57 -6.51
C ALA A 31 0.50 4.85 -5.60
N LEU A 32 0.33 4.05 -4.54
CA LEU A 32 -0.79 4.20 -3.61
C LEU A 32 -0.37 3.81 -2.21
N SER A 33 -0.78 4.56 -1.19
CA SER A 33 -0.69 4.14 0.20
C SER A 33 -1.93 4.50 0.99
N CYS A 34 -2.16 3.79 2.10
CA CYS A 34 -3.21 4.09 3.04
C CYS A 34 -2.98 3.42 4.40
N THR A 35 -3.69 3.89 5.42
CA THR A 35 -3.86 3.14 6.67
C THR A 35 -4.97 2.12 6.47
N LEU A 36 -4.74 0.87 6.81
CA LEU A 36 -5.75 -0.19 6.78
C LEU A 36 -6.71 -0.06 7.97
N SER A 37 -7.95 -0.51 7.80
CA SER A 37 -8.99 -0.44 8.84
C SER A 37 -8.65 -1.28 10.10
N ASN A 38 -7.68 -2.19 10.02
CA ASN A 38 -7.14 -2.96 11.14
C ASN A 38 -6.02 -2.22 11.91
N GLY A 39 -5.70 -0.97 11.55
CA GLY A 39 -4.62 -0.16 12.11
C GLY A 39 -3.25 -0.37 11.46
N GLY A 40 -3.14 -1.31 10.51
CA GLY A 40 -1.96 -1.54 9.70
C GLY A 40 -1.75 -0.50 8.60
N GLN A 41 -0.71 -0.67 7.79
CA GLN A 41 -0.42 0.15 6.62
C GLN A 41 -0.44 -0.68 5.35
N LEU A 42 -0.67 -0.02 4.22
CA LEU A 42 -0.52 -0.57 2.88
C LEU A 42 0.19 0.46 2.01
N ALA A 43 1.15 0.01 1.22
CA ALA A 43 1.73 0.79 0.14
C ALA A 43 2.09 -0.07 -1.06
N LEU A 44 1.76 0.45 -2.23
CA LEU A 44 2.24 -0.01 -3.52
C LEU A 44 3.24 1.02 -4.05
N CYS A 45 4.47 0.57 -4.24
CA CYS A 45 5.59 1.36 -4.72
C CYS A 45 6.18 0.69 -5.97
N TRP A 46 6.89 1.44 -6.80
CA TRP A 46 7.47 0.88 -8.03
C TRP A 46 8.74 1.60 -8.47
N THR A 47 9.56 0.89 -9.23
CA THR A 47 10.69 1.37 -10.03
C THR A 47 10.46 0.98 -11.48
N PRO A 48 11.24 1.48 -12.46
CA PRO A 48 11.12 1.03 -13.84
C PRO A 48 11.31 -0.49 -14.05
N GLN A 49 11.84 -1.21 -13.06
CA GLN A 49 12.08 -2.65 -13.12
C GLN A 49 11.07 -3.48 -12.31
N GLN A 50 10.52 -2.94 -11.23
CA GLN A 50 9.76 -3.74 -10.25
C GLN A 50 8.59 -2.97 -9.65
N ALA A 51 7.49 -3.65 -9.38
CA ALA A 51 6.46 -3.20 -8.46
C ALA A 51 6.56 -3.96 -7.13
N ARG A 52 6.41 -3.26 -6.02
CA ARG A 52 6.46 -3.81 -4.66
C ARG A 52 5.24 -3.37 -3.86
N LEU A 53 4.50 -4.34 -3.35
CA LEU A 53 3.39 -4.13 -2.43
C LEU A 53 3.83 -4.57 -1.04
N ALA A 54 3.78 -3.65 -0.07
CA ALA A 54 3.95 -3.94 1.35
C ALA A 54 2.67 -3.61 2.11
N TYR A 55 2.24 -4.51 3.00
CA TYR A 55 1.03 -4.33 3.79
C TYR A 55 1.07 -5.13 5.10
N ASP A 56 0.32 -4.67 6.10
CA ASP A 56 0.21 -5.35 7.38
C ASP A 56 -1.04 -6.26 7.43
N LYS A 57 -0.82 -7.58 7.49
CA LYS A 57 -1.90 -8.58 7.59
C LYS A 57 -2.68 -8.45 8.90
N ALA A 58 -1.98 -8.06 9.96
CA ALA A 58 -2.46 -7.76 11.30
C ALA A 58 -1.46 -6.79 11.96
N PRO A 59 -1.77 -6.17 13.11
CA PRO A 59 -0.79 -5.39 13.86
C PRO A 59 0.50 -6.20 14.05
N GLU A 60 1.63 -5.61 13.64
CA GLU A 60 2.97 -6.21 13.73
C GLU A 60 3.20 -7.49 12.89
N VAL A 61 2.29 -7.81 11.95
CA VAL A 61 2.45 -8.94 11.01
C VAL A 61 2.58 -8.40 9.57
N PRO A 62 3.79 -7.95 9.19
CA PRO A 62 4.03 -7.41 7.86
C PRO A 62 4.03 -8.47 6.77
N ALA A 63 3.73 -8.04 5.55
CA ALA A 63 3.88 -8.83 4.34
C ALA A 63 4.34 -7.95 3.19
N GLU A 64 5.15 -8.54 2.32
CA GLU A 64 5.67 -7.88 1.13
C GLU A 64 5.62 -8.84 -0.06
N VAL A 65 5.33 -8.30 -1.24
CA VAL A 65 5.46 -8.99 -2.52
C VAL A 65 6.09 -8.05 -3.54
N GLY A 66 7.06 -8.57 -4.28
CA GLY A 66 7.70 -7.88 -5.40
C GLY A 66 7.48 -8.67 -6.68
N VAL A 67 7.17 -7.99 -7.77
CA VAL A 67 7.06 -8.57 -9.12
C VAL A 67 7.72 -7.64 -10.14
N PRO A 68 8.27 -8.15 -11.25
CA PRO A 68 8.71 -7.31 -12.37
C PRO A 68 7.60 -6.34 -12.78
N LEU A 69 7.95 -5.10 -13.12
CA LEU A 69 6.96 -4.08 -13.43
C LEU A 69 6.08 -4.49 -14.63
N GLY A 70 6.67 -5.14 -15.65
CA GLY A 70 5.93 -5.65 -16.83
C GLY A 70 5.00 -6.83 -16.54
N ASP A 71 5.06 -7.41 -15.33
CA ASP A 71 4.12 -8.46 -14.90
C ASP A 71 2.90 -7.90 -14.17
N VAL A 72 2.84 -6.58 -13.96
CA VAL A 72 1.68 -5.93 -13.37
C VAL A 72 0.60 -5.73 -14.42
N THR A 73 -0.61 -6.22 -14.14
CA THR A 73 -1.78 -5.95 -14.97
C THR A 73 -2.54 -4.76 -14.40
N GLY A 74 -2.52 -3.65 -15.13
CA GLY A 74 -3.21 -2.40 -14.75
C GLY A 74 -4.51 -2.20 -15.50
N LEU A 75 -5.55 -1.74 -14.79
CA LEU A 75 -6.79 -1.23 -15.37
C LEU A 75 -7.04 0.18 -14.84
N THR A 76 -7.32 1.14 -15.72
CA THR A 76 -7.56 2.53 -15.34
C THR A 76 -8.81 3.05 -16.06
N SER A 77 -9.74 3.62 -15.29
CA SER A 77 -10.96 4.31 -15.71
C SER A 77 -10.99 5.70 -15.04
N SER A 78 -11.98 6.54 -15.39
CA SER A 78 -12.12 7.91 -14.88
C SER A 78 -12.31 8.01 -13.35
N ASP A 79 -12.93 7.00 -12.74
CA ASP A 79 -13.36 6.97 -11.33
C ASP A 79 -12.89 5.73 -10.58
N TRP A 80 -12.18 4.83 -11.29
CA TRP A 80 -11.74 3.55 -10.77
C TRP A 80 -10.40 3.15 -11.40
N ALA A 81 -9.53 2.53 -10.62
CA ALA A 81 -8.32 1.88 -11.12
C ALA A 81 -7.99 0.64 -10.29
N SER A 82 -7.32 -0.33 -10.91
CA SER A 82 -6.67 -1.44 -10.21
C SER A 82 -5.30 -1.75 -10.79
N SER A 83 -4.42 -2.29 -9.94
CA SER A 83 -3.11 -2.81 -10.30
C SER A 83 -2.98 -4.19 -9.69
N THR A 84 -2.83 -5.22 -10.52
CA THR A 84 -2.74 -6.61 -10.08
C THR A 84 -1.31 -7.10 -10.20
N LEU A 85 -0.70 -7.46 -9.06
CA LEU A 85 0.60 -8.12 -9.00
C LEU A 85 0.38 -9.63 -8.96
N ILE A 86 0.88 -10.35 -9.96
CA ILE A 86 0.76 -11.80 -10.06
C ILE A 86 2.04 -12.43 -9.53
N SER A 87 1.94 -13.19 -8.45
CA SER A 87 3.06 -13.92 -7.85
C SER A 87 2.78 -15.43 -7.82
N VAL A 88 3.74 -16.24 -7.38
CA VAL A 88 3.59 -17.70 -7.33
C VAL A 88 2.53 -18.05 -6.28
N GLY A 89 1.41 -18.64 -6.72
CA GLY A 89 0.35 -19.16 -5.85
C GLY A 89 -0.67 -18.10 -5.36
N ALA A 90 -0.51 -16.83 -5.75
CA ALA A 90 -1.42 -15.76 -5.37
C ALA A 90 -1.36 -14.55 -6.31
N SER A 91 -2.49 -13.86 -6.44
CA SER A 91 -2.61 -12.55 -7.06
C SER A 91 -3.00 -11.49 -6.03
N TYR A 92 -2.45 -10.29 -6.19
CA TYR A 92 -2.63 -9.16 -5.27
C TYR A 92 -3.19 -7.99 -6.07
N GLU A 93 -4.49 -7.75 -5.97
CA GLU A 93 -5.15 -6.63 -6.63
C GLU A 93 -5.24 -5.45 -5.67
N VAL A 94 -4.50 -4.38 -5.96
CA VAL A 94 -4.68 -3.08 -5.31
C VAL A 94 -5.68 -2.28 -6.11
N TYR A 95 -6.71 -1.74 -5.46
CA TYR A 95 -7.77 -1.00 -6.13
C TYR A 95 -8.00 0.38 -5.51
N LEU A 96 -8.49 1.31 -6.34
CA LEU A 96 -8.94 2.65 -5.97
C LEU A 96 -10.25 2.95 -6.70
N SER A 97 -11.30 3.33 -5.98
CA SER A 97 -12.60 3.74 -6.50
C SER A 97 -13.10 4.97 -5.73
N GLY A 98 -13.01 6.15 -6.34
CA GLY A 98 -13.29 7.42 -5.65
C GLY A 98 -12.41 7.60 -4.40
N GLN A 99 -12.99 7.41 -3.22
CA GLN A 99 -12.30 7.52 -1.91
C GLN A 99 -12.08 6.16 -1.22
N ILE A 100 -12.48 5.07 -1.87
CA ILE A 100 -12.36 3.71 -1.35
C ILE A 100 -11.15 3.05 -2.02
N ALA A 101 -10.23 2.51 -1.23
CA ALA A 101 -9.11 1.75 -1.73
C ALA A 101 -8.86 0.53 -0.86
N GLY A 102 -8.05 -0.39 -1.36
CA GLY A 102 -7.67 -1.57 -0.62
C GLY A 102 -6.88 -2.56 -1.45
N LEU A 103 -6.72 -3.75 -0.88
CA LEU A 103 -6.06 -4.90 -1.47
C LEU A 103 -6.99 -6.11 -1.40
N ASN A 104 -7.17 -6.80 -2.51
CA ASN A 104 -7.70 -8.15 -2.56
C ASN A 104 -6.55 -9.14 -2.77
N LEU A 105 -6.33 -10.01 -1.79
CA LEU A 105 -5.43 -11.16 -1.89
C LEU A 105 -6.23 -12.37 -2.38
N ILE A 106 -5.94 -12.84 -3.58
CA ILE A 106 -6.59 -13.98 -4.24
C ILE A 106 -5.58 -15.13 -4.26
N ARG A 107 -5.83 -16.19 -3.50
CA ARG A 107 -4.96 -17.39 -3.46
C ARG A 107 -5.53 -18.49 -4.34
N ASP A 108 -4.64 -19.26 -4.97
CA ASP A 108 -5.06 -20.41 -5.77
C ASP A 108 -5.79 -21.44 -4.89
N GLY A 109 -7.07 -21.71 -5.21
CA GLY A 109 -7.91 -22.65 -4.46
C GLY A 109 -8.38 -22.15 -3.08
N GLY A 110 -8.15 -20.88 -2.73
CA GLY A 110 -8.56 -20.27 -1.47
C GLY A 110 -9.68 -19.24 -1.62
N SER A 111 -10.33 -18.88 -0.50
CA SER A 111 -11.20 -17.70 -0.47
C SER A 111 -10.35 -16.41 -0.51
N PRO A 112 -10.77 -15.39 -1.27
CA PRO A 112 -10.10 -14.10 -1.25
C PRO A 112 -10.09 -13.48 0.15
N THR A 113 -9.02 -12.75 0.47
CA THR A 113 -8.93 -11.94 1.69
C THR A 113 -8.77 -10.47 1.31
N SER A 114 -9.62 -9.60 1.84
CA SER A 114 -9.61 -8.18 1.53
C SER A 114 -9.10 -7.35 2.70
N TYR A 115 -8.25 -6.37 2.39
CA TYR A 115 -7.72 -5.37 3.31
C TYR A 115 -8.18 -4.00 2.84
N ILE A 116 -9.02 -3.33 3.64
CA ILE A 116 -9.68 -2.09 3.24
C ILE A 116 -8.99 -0.90 3.91
N CYS A 117 -8.69 0.12 3.13
CA CYS A 117 -8.16 1.39 3.65
C CYS A 117 -9.21 2.11 4.52
N ALA A 118 -8.75 2.71 5.61
CA ALA A 118 -9.53 3.64 6.41
C ALA A 118 -9.87 4.89 5.57
N THR A 119 -11.10 5.38 5.71
CA THR A 119 -11.60 6.54 4.96
C THR A 119 -10.70 7.76 5.16
N GLY A 120 -10.39 8.46 4.07
CA GLY A 120 -9.59 9.70 4.10
C GLY A 120 -8.09 9.50 4.33
N THR A 121 -7.59 8.26 4.32
CA THR A 121 -6.15 7.96 4.49
C THR A 121 -5.43 7.63 3.18
N VAL A 122 -6.19 7.47 2.10
CA VAL A 122 -5.66 7.09 0.78
C VAL A 122 -4.85 8.23 0.20
N THR A 123 -3.63 7.93 -0.23
CA THR A 123 -2.71 8.86 -0.91
C THR A 123 -2.22 8.23 -2.21
N GLY A 124 -2.17 9.01 -3.29
CA GLY A 124 -1.64 8.58 -4.58
C GLY A 124 -2.69 8.18 -5.62
N SER A 125 -2.24 7.54 -6.68
CA SER A 125 -3.02 7.06 -7.82
C SER A 125 -2.34 5.87 -8.48
N LEU A 126 -3.12 4.92 -8.99
CA LEU A 126 -2.60 3.76 -9.70
C LEU A 126 -2.28 4.05 -11.18
N ALA A 127 -2.71 5.19 -11.72
CA ALA A 127 -2.62 5.50 -13.15
C ALA A 127 -1.19 5.45 -13.68
N ASN A 128 -0.24 6.11 -13.00
CA ASN A 128 1.16 6.19 -13.47
C ASN A 128 1.86 4.82 -13.44
N LEU A 129 1.59 4.01 -12.41
CA LEU A 129 2.14 2.66 -12.33
C LEU A 129 1.54 1.77 -13.43
N ASN A 130 0.23 1.85 -13.65
CA ASN A 130 -0.46 1.10 -14.70
C ASN A 130 0.06 1.47 -16.09
N GLU A 131 0.27 2.76 -16.35
CA GLU A 131 0.86 3.24 -17.61
C GLU A 131 2.29 2.73 -17.77
N ALA A 132 3.12 2.83 -16.74
CA ALA A 132 4.50 2.38 -16.78
C ALA A 132 4.62 0.86 -17.02
N ALA A 133 3.71 0.07 -16.44
CA ALA A 133 3.69 -1.38 -16.60
C ALA A 133 3.47 -1.83 -18.06
N ILE A 134 2.70 -1.09 -18.85
CA ILE A 134 2.43 -1.41 -20.27
C ILE A 134 3.72 -1.41 -21.10
N TYR A 135 4.69 -0.58 -20.75
CA TYR A 135 5.93 -0.41 -21.50
C TYR A 135 7.13 -1.13 -20.88
N ALA A 136 6.95 -1.80 -19.75
CA ALA A 136 7.99 -2.52 -19.06
C ALA A 136 8.12 -3.96 -19.61
N PRO A 137 9.33 -4.53 -19.68
CA PRO A 137 9.52 -5.91 -20.12
C PRO A 137 8.86 -6.89 -19.14
N SER A 138 8.12 -7.88 -19.66
CA SER A 138 7.51 -8.94 -18.85
C SER A 138 8.46 -10.11 -18.63
N SER A 139 8.29 -10.86 -17.54
CA SER A 139 9.13 -12.05 -17.26
C SER A 139 8.79 -13.27 -18.12
N LYS A 140 7.73 -13.19 -18.93
CA LYS A 140 7.26 -14.29 -19.79
C LYS A 140 7.73 -14.19 -21.24
N GLU A 141 8.47 -13.13 -21.59
CA GLU A 141 8.94 -12.87 -22.96
C GLU A 141 10.38 -13.38 -23.23
N ASP A 142 10.96 -14.16 -22.31
CA ASP A 142 12.24 -14.86 -22.49
C ASP A 142 12.07 -16.31 -22.99
#